data_AF-A0A832J1I6-F1
#
_entry.id   AF-A0A832J1I6-F1
#
_cell.length_a   1.000
_cell.length_b   1.000
_cell.length_c   1.000
_cell.angle_alpha   90.00
_cell.angle_beta   90.00
_cell.angle_gamma   90.00
#
_symmetry.space_group_name_H-M   'P 1'
#
loop_
_entity.id
_entity.type
_entity.pdbx_description
1 polymer ?
#
loop_
_entity_poly.entity_id
_entity_poly.type
_entity_poly.pdbx_seq_one_letter_code
_entity_poly.pdbx_strand_id
1 'polypeptide(L)'
;ELDSKLRFRENAVFAWIPTITSVSRQAAFAGKPPIYFPASIHTTDKEPALWTQFWVDQGLTQHEVAYAKGLGDGDLDEVSELLSRPRLRVVGLVIDKVDRIMHGMELGSAGMHNQVRQWARQGFMRDLLGLLHDRGFRVYLASDHGNIEARGVGRPAEGAVADLRGERVRVYSDPRLRAQIKERFPESLEWPSVGLPEDYLALIAPNRAAFVRAGETLVGHGGISVEELLVPLVQIDRRDR
;
A
#
# COMPACT_ATOMS: atom_id res chain seq x y z
N GLU A 1 -5.61 -19.38 -14.70
CA GLU A 1 -6.93 -19.99 -14.98
C GLU A 1 -7.76 -19.15 -15.94
N LEU A 2 -7.88 -17.83 -15.74
CA LEU A 2 -8.73 -16.96 -16.56
C LEU A 2 -8.10 -16.44 -17.87
N ASP A 3 -6.77 -16.43 -17.98
CA ASP A 3 -6.03 -16.29 -19.25
C ASP A 3 -4.77 -17.16 -19.16
N SER A 4 -4.70 -18.21 -19.98
CA SER A 4 -3.57 -19.18 -19.99
C SER A 4 -2.34 -18.65 -20.71
N LYS A 5 -2.42 -17.49 -21.38
CA LYS A 5 -1.31 -16.87 -22.09
C LYS A 5 -0.43 -16.02 -21.18
N LEU A 6 -0.92 -15.58 -20.03
CA LEU A 6 -0.13 -14.77 -19.10
C LEU A 6 1.03 -15.58 -18.50
N ARG A 7 2.20 -14.94 -18.38
CA ARG A 7 3.38 -15.43 -17.67
C ARG A 7 3.71 -14.46 -16.55
N PHE A 8 4.02 -15.00 -15.38
CA PHE A 8 4.38 -14.22 -14.20
C PHE A 8 5.84 -14.52 -13.86
N ARG A 9 6.66 -13.48 -13.74
CA ARG A 9 8.00 -13.56 -13.16
C ARG A 9 7.95 -12.88 -11.80
N GLU A 10 7.90 -13.71 -10.77
CA GLU A 10 7.67 -13.27 -9.40
C GLU A 10 9.00 -12.97 -8.72
N ASN A 11 9.09 -11.77 -8.16
CA ASN A 11 10.11 -11.38 -7.18
C ASN A 11 9.40 -10.80 -5.95
N ALA A 12 10.17 -10.50 -4.91
CA ALA A 12 9.71 -9.78 -3.74
C ALA A 12 10.61 -8.57 -3.48
N VAL A 13 10.00 -7.51 -2.95
CA VAL A 13 10.69 -6.33 -2.43
C VAL A 13 10.17 -6.03 -1.03
N PHE A 14 10.83 -5.08 -0.35
CA PHE A 14 10.45 -4.68 1.01
C PHE A 14 9.58 -3.43 0.97
N ALA A 15 8.45 -3.48 1.69
CA ALA A 15 7.70 -2.30 2.08
C ALA A 15 8.50 -1.46 3.10
N TRP A 16 8.13 -0.18 3.24
CA TRP A 16 8.70 0.67 4.28
C TRP A 16 8.14 0.33 5.66
N ILE A 17 8.92 0.59 6.71
CA ILE A 17 8.48 0.51 8.10
C ILE A 17 8.23 1.94 8.61
N PRO A 18 7.09 2.20 9.28
CA PRO A 18 5.95 1.29 9.45
C PRO A 18 5.27 1.02 8.10
N THR A 19 4.64 -0.14 7.97
CA THR A 19 3.96 -0.60 6.73
C THR A 19 2.64 0.14 6.49
N ILE A 20 2.65 1.46 6.66
CA ILE A 20 1.55 2.37 6.42
C ILE A 20 1.51 2.72 4.94
N THR A 21 0.33 2.64 4.36
CA THR A 21 0.01 3.02 2.98
C THR A 21 0.71 4.29 2.52
N SER A 22 0.51 5.42 3.20
CA SER A 22 1.05 6.71 2.76
C SER A 22 2.59 6.78 2.81
N VAL A 23 3.23 6.00 3.69
CA VAL A 23 4.69 5.91 3.81
C VAL A 23 5.25 5.14 2.61
N SER A 24 4.74 3.93 2.37
CA SER A 24 5.23 3.07 1.29
C SER A 24 4.85 3.58 -0.10
N ARG A 25 3.62 4.04 -0.29
CA ARG A 25 3.06 4.34 -1.62
C ARG A 25 3.66 5.61 -2.22
N GLN A 26 3.85 6.67 -1.42
CA GLN A 26 4.58 7.85 -1.89
C GLN A 26 6.02 7.52 -2.26
N ALA A 27 6.70 6.71 -1.45
CA ALA A 27 8.06 6.28 -1.76
C ALA A 27 8.13 5.47 -3.06
N ALA A 28 7.18 4.56 -3.28
CA ALA A 28 7.08 3.75 -4.49
C ALA A 28 6.86 4.61 -5.75
N PHE A 29 5.94 5.57 -5.71
CA PHE A 29 5.66 6.45 -6.86
C PHE A 29 6.72 7.53 -7.08
N ALA A 30 7.44 7.94 -6.05
CA ALA A 30 8.50 8.93 -6.17
C ALA A 30 9.88 8.35 -6.48
N GLY A 31 10.08 7.04 -6.27
CA GLY A 31 11.39 6.39 -6.33
C GLY A 31 12.38 6.93 -5.29
N LYS A 32 11.89 7.39 -4.12
CA LYS A 32 12.69 8.04 -3.07
C LYS A 32 12.25 7.57 -1.67
N PRO A 33 13.16 7.54 -0.68
CA PRO A 33 12.81 7.21 0.71
C PRO A 33 11.80 8.18 1.36
N PRO A 34 10.99 7.73 2.35
CA PRO A 34 9.97 8.54 3.00
C PRO A 34 10.46 9.84 3.66
N ILE A 35 11.74 9.89 4.07
CA ILE A 35 12.39 11.08 4.65
C ILE A 35 12.25 12.34 3.76
N TYR A 36 12.03 12.18 2.45
CA TYR A 36 11.86 13.29 1.52
C TYR A 36 10.43 13.86 1.46
N PHE A 37 9.48 13.32 2.24
CA PHE A 37 8.07 13.74 2.23
C PHE A 37 7.53 14.21 3.59
N PRO A 38 8.26 14.98 4.41
CA PRO A 38 7.80 15.35 5.75
C PRO A 38 6.44 16.06 5.74
N ALA A 39 6.20 16.92 4.74
CA ALA A 39 4.96 17.68 4.62
C ALA A 39 3.75 16.86 4.13
N SER A 40 3.95 15.64 3.62
CA SER A 40 2.87 14.83 3.02
C SER A 40 2.86 13.37 3.46
N ILE A 41 3.76 12.93 4.35
CA ILE A 41 3.91 11.53 4.76
C ILE A 41 2.62 10.89 5.33
N HIS A 42 1.68 11.69 5.80
CA HIS A 42 0.39 11.24 6.34
C HIS A 42 -0.73 11.07 5.30
N THR A 43 -0.51 11.43 4.03
CA THR A 43 -1.54 11.30 2.97
C THR A 43 -0.97 10.71 1.69
N THR A 44 -1.87 10.30 0.79
CA THR A 44 -1.53 9.78 -0.56
C THR A 44 -1.69 10.84 -1.66
N ASP A 45 -2.00 12.09 -1.30
CA ASP A 45 -2.49 13.09 -2.27
C ASP A 45 -1.40 13.61 -3.20
N LYS A 46 -0.13 13.45 -2.82
CA LYS A 46 1.01 13.87 -3.63
C LYS A 46 1.44 12.81 -4.64
N GLU A 47 0.90 11.59 -4.59
CA GLU A 47 1.29 10.50 -5.50
C GLU A 47 1.21 10.85 -7.00
N PRO A 48 0.13 11.47 -7.51
CA PRO A 48 0.05 11.79 -8.94
C PRO A 48 1.17 12.76 -9.37
N ALA A 49 1.46 13.75 -8.51
CA ALA A 49 2.50 14.74 -8.75
C ALA A 49 3.90 14.13 -8.63
N LEU A 50 4.14 13.30 -7.62
CA LEU A 50 5.41 12.60 -7.40
C LEU A 50 5.73 11.62 -8.53
N TRP A 51 4.74 10.85 -8.99
CA TRP A 51 4.87 9.95 -10.14
C TRP A 51 5.21 10.70 -11.42
N THR A 52 4.49 11.80 -11.67
CA THR A 52 4.75 12.66 -12.83
C THR A 52 6.16 13.23 -12.77
N GLN A 53 6.56 13.77 -11.62
CA GLN A 53 7.89 14.34 -11.43
C GLN A 53 8.99 13.30 -11.64
N PHE A 54 8.86 12.10 -11.06
CA PHE A 54 9.84 11.04 -11.22
C PHE A 54 10.13 10.75 -12.70
N TRP A 55 9.08 10.56 -13.51
CA TRP A 55 9.24 10.28 -14.93
C TRP A 55 9.68 11.46 -15.77
N VAL A 56 9.32 12.68 -15.38
CA VAL A 56 9.87 13.90 -15.98
C VAL A 56 11.38 13.99 -15.75
N ASP A 57 11.84 13.64 -14.54
CA ASP A 57 13.27 13.57 -14.23
C ASP A 57 13.99 12.46 -15.02
N GLN A 58 13.25 11.43 -15.47
CA GLN A 58 13.75 10.39 -16.39
C GLN A 58 13.67 10.79 -17.88
N GLY A 59 13.28 12.03 -18.19
CA GLY A 59 13.27 12.56 -19.56
C GLY A 59 11.95 12.39 -20.31
N LEU A 60 10.86 12.02 -19.63
CA LEU A 60 9.51 12.09 -20.21
C LEU A 60 8.91 13.50 -20.07
N THR A 61 7.88 13.79 -20.85
CA THR A 61 7.04 14.97 -20.68
C THR A 61 5.81 14.65 -19.83
N GLN A 62 5.18 15.66 -19.24
CA GLN A 62 3.95 15.47 -18.46
C GLN A 62 2.82 14.82 -19.28
N HIS A 63 2.77 15.05 -20.60
CA HIS A 63 1.78 14.43 -21.49
C HIS A 63 2.04 12.95 -21.78
N GLU A 64 3.24 12.45 -21.47
CA GLU A 64 3.61 11.03 -21.61
C GLU A 64 3.37 10.22 -20.33
N VAL A 65 2.91 10.88 -19.25
CA VAL A 65 2.69 10.27 -17.93
C VAL A 65 1.22 10.34 -17.52
N ALA A 66 0.70 9.26 -16.95
CA ALA A 66 -0.62 9.22 -16.35
C ALA A 66 -0.61 8.54 -14.99
N TYR A 67 -1.66 8.80 -14.20
CA TYR A 67 -1.92 8.15 -12.93
C TYR A 67 -3.44 7.99 -12.75
N ALA A 68 -3.88 6.86 -12.20
CA ALA A 68 -5.25 6.64 -11.76
C ALA A 68 -5.26 5.82 -10.46
N LYS A 69 -6.23 6.11 -9.58
CA LYS A 69 -6.44 5.42 -8.30
C LYS A 69 -7.91 5.13 -8.07
N GLY A 70 -8.23 4.34 -7.04
CA GLY A 70 -9.61 3.94 -6.75
C GLY A 70 -10.07 2.74 -7.59
N LEU A 71 -9.15 2.03 -8.24
CA LEU A 71 -9.49 0.93 -9.13
C LEU A 71 -9.86 -0.35 -8.36
N GLY A 72 -10.50 -1.29 -9.06
CA GLY A 72 -10.85 -2.61 -8.55
C GLY A 72 -12.34 -2.85 -8.34
N ASP A 73 -13.17 -1.87 -8.70
CA ASP A 73 -14.62 -1.96 -8.85
C ASP A 73 -15.01 -1.50 -10.27
N GLY A 74 -16.17 -1.96 -10.75
CA GLY A 74 -16.75 -1.47 -12.00
C GLY A 74 -16.04 -1.95 -13.26
N ASP A 75 -16.32 -1.26 -14.37
CA ASP A 75 -15.68 -1.47 -15.66
C ASP A 75 -14.33 -0.74 -15.74
N LEU A 76 -13.71 -0.78 -16.92
CA LEU A 76 -12.40 -0.21 -17.19
C LEU A 76 -12.49 1.00 -18.13
N ASP A 77 -13.65 1.64 -18.24
CA ASP A 77 -13.86 2.68 -19.25
C ASP A 77 -12.94 3.87 -19.03
N GLU A 78 -12.82 4.36 -17.79
CA GLU A 78 -11.89 5.45 -17.43
C GLU A 78 -10.43 5.08 -17.72
N VAL A 79 -10.04 3.84 -17.44
CA VAL A 79 -8.69 3.34 -17.74
C VAL A 79 -8.47 3.23 -19.25
N SER A 80 -9.46 2.74 -19.99
CA SER A 80 -9.41 2.62 -21.45
C SER A 80 -9.28 3.99 -22.11
N GLU A 81 -10.02 4.99 -21.64
CA GLU A 81 -9.91 6.38 -22.09
C GLU A 81 -8.51 6.94 -21.80
N LEU A 82 -8.02 6.76 -20.56
CA LEU A 82 -6.68 7.17 -20.15
C LEU A 82 -5.59 6.58 -21.05
N LEU A 83 -5.68 5.29 -21.34
CA LEU A 83 -4.73 4.55 -22.19
C LEU A 83 -4.85 4.91 -23.68
N SER A 84 -5.88 5.65 -24.10
CA SER A 84 -6.08 6.05 -25.49
C SER A 84 -5.33 7.35 -25.85
N ARG A 85 -4.70 7.99 -24.86
CA ARG A 85 -3.89 9.20 -25.06
C ARG A 85 -2.68 8.91 -25.96
N PRO A 86 -2.55 9.55 -27.15
CA PRO A 86 -1.55 9.15 -28.16
C PRO A 86 -0.08 9.23 -27.73
N ARG A 87 0.22 10.10 -26.74
CA ARG A 87 1.59 10.29 -26.23
C ARG A 87 1.87 9.50 -24.96
N LEU A 88 0.90 8.76 -24.41
CA LEU A 88 1.10 8.08 -23.14
C LEU A 88 2.18 7.01 -23.26
N ARG A 89 3.15 7.03 -22.34
CA ARG A 89 4.24 6.05 -22.28
C ARG A 89 4.29 5.30 -20.96
N VAL A 90 3.83 5.93 -19.88
CA VAL A 90 3.83 5.32 -18.55
C VAL A 90 2.60 5.70 -17.77
N VAL A 91 2.02 4.74 -17.07
CA VAL A 91 0.84 4.93 -16.24
C VAL A 91 1.03 4.26 -14.88
N GLY A 92 0.73 5.00 -13.81
CA GLY A 92 0.62 4.46 -12.46
C GLY A 92 -0.83 4.13 -12.15
N LEU A 93 -1.13 2.88 -11.78
CA LEU A 93 -2.49 2.43 -11.48
C LEU A 93 -2.56 1.89 -10.05
N VAL A 94 -3.46 2.43 -9.23
CA VAL A 94 -3.68 2.00 -7.85
C VAL A 94 -5.01 1.25 -7.74
N ILE A 95 -4.93 -0.01 -7.32
CA ILE A 95 -6.06 -0.91 -7.13
C ILE A 95 -6.31 -1.08 -5.63
N ASP A 96 -7.28 -0.33 -5.09
CA ASP A 96 -7.54 -0.27 -3.64
C ASP A 96 -8.43 -1.42 -3.14
N LYS A 97 -8.80 -2.37 -4.01
CA LYS A 97 -9.77 -3.41 -3.64
C LYS A 97 -9.26 -4.35 -2.55
N VAL A 98 -8.02 -4.82 -2.64
CA VAL A 98 -7.47 -5.79 -1.67
C VAL A 98 -7.40 -5.18 -0.27
N ASP A 99 -6.98 -3.92 -0.17
CA ASP A 99 -6.92 -3.17 1.07
C ASP A 99 -8.32 -2.96 1.69
N ARG A 100 -9.31 -2.57 0.88
CA ARG A 100 -10.71 -2.45 1.35
C ARG A 100 -11.30 -3.78 1.82
N ILE A 101 -11.00 -4.89 1.15
CA ILE A 101 -11.41 -6.24 1.59
C ILE A 101 -10.77 -6.56 2.94
N MET A 102 -9.47 -6.29 3.09
CA MET A 102 -8.72 -6.55 4.31
C MET A 102 -9.30 -5.78 5.51
N HIS A 103 -9.49 -4.47 5.40
CA HIS A 103 -10.04 -3.65 6.48
C HIS A 103 -11.50 -4.00 6.84
N GLY A 104 -12.27 -4.56 5.89
CA GLY A 104 -13.65 -5.01 6.12
C GLY A 104 -13.77 -6.44 6.65
N MET A 105 -12.66 -7.13 6.95
CA MET A 105 -12.71 -8.57 7.22
C MET A 105 -12.97 -8.94 8.69
N GLU A 106 -14.07 -9.65 8.93
CA GLU A 106 -14.44 -10.20 10.25
C GLU A 106 -13.97 -11.65 10.50
N LEU A 107 -13.78 -12.45 9.45
CA LEU A 107 -13.41 -13.88 9.50
C LEU A 107 -11.89 -14.10 9.41
N GLY A 108 -11.11 -13.08 9.77
CA GLY A 108 -9.65 -13.17 9.80
C GLY A 108 -9.00 -13.36 8.44
N SER A 109 -7.72 -13.76 8.43
CA SER A 109 -6.95 -13.89 7.17
C SER A 109 -7.54 -14.90 6.20
N ALA A 110 -8.14 -15.99 6.70
CA ALA A 110 -8.79 -17.00 5.85
C ALA A 110 -10.00 -16.42 5.10
N GLY A 111 -10.83 -15.62 5.78
CA GLY A 111 -11.92 -14.89 5.15
C GLY A 111 -11.42 -13.92 4.08
N MET A 112 -10.36 -13.17 4.39
CA MET A 112 -9.79 -12.17 3.48
C MET A 112 -9.30 -12.84 2.20
N HIS A 113 -8.54 -13.93 2.31
CA HIS A 113 -8.07 -14.69 1.15
C HIS A 113 -9.21 -15.24 0.29
N ASN A 114 -10.30 -15.70 0.91
CA ASN A 114 -11.48 -16.16 0.17
C ASN A 114 -12.15 -15.03 -0.62
N GLN A 115 -12.32 -13.85 -0.01
CA GLN A 115 -12.88 -12.69 -0.68
C GLN A 115 -11.98 -12.17 -1.81
N VAL A 116 -10.66 -12.08 -1.60
CA VAL A 116 -9.71 -11.70 -2.65
C VAL A 116 -9.77 -12.69 -3.82
N ARG A 117 -9.83 -14.00 -3.53
CA ARG A 117 -9.99 -15.03 -4.57
C ARG A 117 -11.30 -14.90 -5.32
N GLN A 118 -12.40 -14.61 -4.63
CA GLN A 118 -13.70 -14.38 -5.26
C GLN A 118 -13.67 -13.14 -6.15
N TRP A 119 -13.11 -12.03 -5.67
CA TRP A 119 -12.95 -10.82 -6.46
C TRP A 119 -12.07 -11.06 -7.70
N ALA A 120 -10.92 -11.72 -7.56
CA ALA A 120 -10.06 -12.04 -8.69
C ALA A 120 -10.78 -12.87 -9.77
N ARG A 121 -11.71 -13.75 -9.37
CA ARG A 121 -12.53 -14.56 -10.28
C ARG A 121 -13.58 -13.76 -11.04
N GLN A 122 -13.96 -12.57 -10.56
CA GLN A 122 -14.91 -11.69 -11.26
C GLN A 122 -14.31 -11.10 -12.55
N GLY A 123 -12.98 -11.15 -12.71
CA GLY A 123 -12.32 -10.86 -13.99
C GLY A 123 -11.71 -9.47 -14.12
N PHE A 124 -11.92 -8.55 -13.16
CA PHE A 124 -11.34 -7.19 -13.20
C PHE A 124 -9.84 -7.20 -13.56
N MET A 125 -9.05 -7.99 -12.83
CA MET A 125 -7.60 -8.09 -13.08
C MET A 125 -7.28 -8.71 -14.45
N ARG A 126 -8.04 -9.72 -14.89
CA ARG A 126 -7.86 -10.32 -16.23
C ARG A 126 -8.07 -9.24 -17.29
N ASP A 127 -9.17 -8.49 -17.19
CA ASP A 127 -9.59 -7.52 -18.18
C ASP A 127 -8.61 -6.33 -18.22
N LEU A 128 -8.14 -5.88 -17.05
CA LEU A 128 -7.14 -4.82 -16.94
C LEU A 128 -5.80 -5.24 -17.57
N LEU A 129 -5.32 -6.44 -17.27
CA LEU A 129 -4.08 -6.96 -17.85
C LEU A 129 -4.21 -7.15 -19.36
N GLY A 130 -5.37 -7.64 -19.83
CA GLY A 130 -5.70 -7.74 -21.25
C GLY A 130 -5.61 -6.39 -21.93
N LEU A 131 -6.31 -5.39 -21.41
CA LEU A 131 -6.32 -4.02 -21.93
C LEU A 131 -4.91 -3.41 -22.02
N LEU A 132 -4.12 -3.52 -20.95
CA LEU A 132 -2.74 -3.01 -20.91
C LEU A 132 -1.85 -3.67 -21.97
N HIS A 133 -1.92 -5.00 -22.08
CA HIS A 133 -1.14 -5.74 -23.08
C HIS A 133 -1.60 -5.46 -24.51
N ASP A 134 -2.90 -5.34 -24.76
CA ASP A 134 -3.43 -5.03 -26.08
C ASP A 134 -2.91 -3.67 -26.57
N ARG A 135 -2.75 -2.70 -25.65
CA ARG A 135 -2.12 -1.39 -25.88
C ARG A 135 -0.59 -1.39 -25.89
N GLY A 136 0.05 -2.55 -25.73
CA GLY A 136 1.50 -2.69 -25.85
C GLY A 136 2.31 -2.32 -24.61
N PHE A 137 1.66 -2.15 -23.46
CA PHE A 137 2.37 -1.87 -22.21
C PHE A 137 3.10 -3.12 -21.69
N ARG A 138 4.29 -2.88 -21.12
CA ARG A 138 4.93 -3.82 -20.20
C ARG A 138 4.31 -3.60 -18.82
N VAL A 139 3.91 -4.69 -18.17
CA VAL A 139 3.15 -4.62 -16.92
C VAL A 139 4.00 -5.11 -15.75
N TYR A 140 4.05 -4.30 -14.70
CA TYR A 140 4.59 -4.66 -13.40
C TYR A 140 3.49 -4.49 -12.36
N LEU A 141 3.38 -5.47 -11.47
CA LEU A 141 2.46 -5.47 -10.33
C LEU A 141 3.29 -5.46 -9.04
N ALA A 142 2.96 -4.54 -8.13
CA ALA A 142 3.57 -4.45 -6.81
C ALA A 142 2.51 -4.14 -5.74
N SER A 143 2.94 -4.06 -4.49
CA SER A 143 2.12 -3.65 -3.36
C SER A 143 2.92 -2.78 -2.40
N ASP A 144 2.24 -1.90 -1.66
CA ASP A 144 2.80 -0.99 -0.67
C ASP A 144 2.98 -1.65 0.71
N HIS A 145 2.22 -2.69 1.02
CA HIS A 145 2.36 -3.51 2.23
C HIS A 145 1.63 -4.84 2.08
N GLY A 146 2.02 -5.82 2.89
CA GLY A 146 1.18 -6.98 3.16
C GLY A 146 0.27 -6.74 4.36
N ASN A 147 -0.14 -7.81 5.03
CA ASN A 147 -1.02 -7.74 6.19
C ASN A 147 -0.90 -8.99 7.07
N ILE A 148 -1.36 -8.87 8.31
CA ILE A 148 -1.55 -10.02 9.19
C ILE A 148 -2.86 -9.93 9.98
N GLU A 149 -3.35 -11.09 10.41
CA GLU A 149 -4.33 -11.17 11.48
C GLU A 149 -3.69 -10.80 12.83
N ALA A 150 -4.32 -9.87 13.54
CA ALA A 150 -3.84 -9.29 14.78
C ALA A 150 -4.91 -9.27 15.87
N ARG A 151 -4.48 -9.40 17.13
CA ARG A 151 -5.34 -9.33 18.31
C ARG A 151 -5.20 -7.98 19.03
N GLY A 152 -6.32 -7.41 19.44
CA GLY A 152 -6.38 -6.17 20.18
C GLY A 152 -5.74 -6.27 21.56
N VAL A 153 -4.90 -5.30 21.89
CA VAL A 153 -4.24 -5.16 23.22
C VAL A 153 -4.77 -3.99 24.05
N GLY A 154 -5.79 -3.30 23.55
CA GLY A 154 -6.34 -2.09 24.17
C GLY A 154 -6.10 -0.86 23.29
N ARG A 155 -7.05 0.08 23.33
CA ARG A 155 -6.94 1.36 22.60
C ARG A 155 -6.20 2.36 23.48
N PRO A 156 -5.07 2.91 23.02
CA PRO A 156 -4.44 4.06 23.65
C PRO A 156 -5.44 5.22 23.79
N ALA A 157 -5.50 5.83 24.98
CA ALA A 157 -6.35 7.00 25.21
C ALA A 157 -5.57 8.26 24.83
N GLU A 158 -5.52 8.55 23.54
CA GLU A 158 -4.62 9.57 22.95
C GLU A 158 -5.34 10.86 22.57
N GLY A 159 -6.67 10.87 22.54
CA GLY A 159 -7.41 12.01 21.97
C GLY A 159 -6.89 12.37 20.58
N ALA A 160 -6.87 13.66 20.22
CA ALA A 160 -6.36 14.19 18.94
C ALA A 160 -4.82 14.20 18.79
N VAL A 161 -4.08 13.60 19.74
CA VAL A 161 -2.64 13.82 19.88
C VAL A 161 -1.78 12.95 18.95
N ALA A 162 -2.32 11.84 18.46
CA ALA A 162 -1.64 11.03 17.46
C ALA A 162 -1.85 11.62 16.06
N ASP A 163 -0.75 11.89 15.34
CA ASP A 163 -0.75 12.38 13.97
C ASP A 163 -1.32 11.32 13.00
N LEU A 164 -1.14 10.04 13.34
CA LEU A 164 -1.74 8.91 12.63
C LEU A 164 -2.15 7.78 13.60
N ARG A 165 -3.33 7.20 13.36
CA ARG A 165 -3.92 6.12 14.17
C ARG A 165 -4.17 4.85 13.34
N GLY A 166 -3.11 4.26 12.80
CA GLY A 166 -3.18 2.96 12.12
C GLY A 166 -3.48 1.85 13.13
N GLU A 167 -4.08 0.73 12.74
CA GLU A 167 -4.49 -0.29 13.73
C GLU A 167 -3.30 -0.90 14.47
N ARG A 168 -2.17 -1.09 13.79
CA ARG A 168 -0.96 -1.72 14.33
C ARG A 168 0.18 -0.73 14.64
N VAL A 169 -0.04 0.56 14.47
CA VAL A 169 0.96 1.61 14.75
C VAL A 169 0.32 2.93 15.16
N ARG A 170 1.01 3.67 16.02
CA ARG A 170 0.72 5.06 16.35
C ARG A 170 1.89 5.93 15.95
N VAL A 171 1.62 7.13 15.47
CA VAL A 171 2.65 8.09 15.10
C VAL A 171 2.42 9.37 15.89
N TYR A 172 3.51 9.90 16.44
CA TYR A 172 3.54 11.14 17.20
C TYR A 172 4.68 12.02 16.71
N SER A 173 4.50 13.32 16.88
CA SER A 173 5.53 14.34 16.64
C SER A 173 6.33 14.71 17.90
N ASP A 174 5.84 14.33 19.09
CA ASP A 174 6.51 14.57 20.37
C ASP A 174 6.99 13.25 21.01
N PRO A 175 8.29 13.10 21.29
CA PRO A 175 8.82 11.90 21.94
C PRO A 175 8.24 11.66 23.33
N ARG A 176 7.84 12.70 24.06
CA ARG A 176 7.21 12.57 25.39
C ARG A 176 5.85 11.90 25.29
N LEU A 177 5.07 12.25 24.27
CA LEU A 177 3.75 11.67 24.02
C LEU A 177 3.88 10.20 23.62
N ARG A 178 4.85 9.88 22.75
CA ARG A 178 5.16 8.50 22.42
C ARG A 178 5.58 7.68 23.64
N ALA A 179 6.46 8.22 24.48
CA ALA A 179 6.95 7.57 25.70
C ALA A 179 5.81 7.26 26.69
N GLN A 180 4.88 8.21 26.90
CA GLN A 180 3.71 7.99 27.76
C GLN A 180 2.83 6.82 27.28
N ILE A 181 2.64 6.66 25.97
CA ILE A 181 1.88 5.51 25.45
C ILE A 181 2.71 4.22 25.54
N LYS A 182 4.03 4.28 25.28
CA LYS A 182 4.94 3.14 25.48
C LYS A 182 4.90 2.62 26.93
N GLU A 183 4.85 3.48 27.95
CA GLU A 183 4.71 3.07 29.36
C GLU A 183 3.42 2.28 29.62
N ARG A 184 2.32 2.66 28.96
CA ARG A 184 1.02 1.97 29.07
C ARG A 184 0.96 0.67 28.27
N PHE A 185 1.75 0.57 27.21
CA PHE A 185 1.85 -0.59 26.34
C PHE A 185 3.32 -1.06 26.28
N PRO A 186 3.87 -1.62 27.37
CA PRO A 186 5.31 -1.87 27.50
C PRO A 186 5.88 -2.82 26.44
N GLU A 187 5.05 -3.68 25.86
CA GLU A 187 5.44 -4.61 24.78
C GLU A 187 5.48 -3.96 23.39
N SER A 188 4.99 -2.72 23.24
CA SER A 188 5.06 -1.99 21.97
C SER A 188 6.50 -1.62 21.62
N LEU A 189 6.79 -1.39 20.35
CA LEU A 189 8.14 -1.07 19.88
C LEU A 189 8.25 0.41 19.48
N GLU A 190 9.15 1.13 20.12
CA GLU A 190 9.57 2.44 19.66
C GLU A 190 10.47 2.29 18.43
N TRP A 191 9.91 2.48 17.25
CA TRP A 191 10.68 2.40 16.02
C TRP A 191 11.56 3.64 15.85
N PRO A 192 12.86 3.50 15.53
CA PRO A 192 13.70 4.64 15.20
C PRO A 192 13.29 5.26 13.85
N SER A 193 13.46 6.57 13.67
CA SER A 193 13.14 7.28 12.42
C SER A 193 14.13 6.99 11.27
N VAL A 194 14.37 5.70 10.98
CA VAL A 194 15.30 5.27 9.92
C VAL A 194 14.63 5.43 8.56
N GLY A 195 15.11 6.38 7.77
CA GLY A 195 14.52 6.70 6.46
C GLY A 195 13.16 7.39 6.55
N LEU A 196 12.76 7.83 7.75
CA LEU A 196 11.54 8.58 8.05
C LEU A 196 11.90 10.02 8.43
N PRO A 197 10.96 10.98 8.33
CA PRO A 197 11.12 12.31 8.92
C PRO A 197 11.44 12.23 10.42
N GLU A 198 12.21 13.19 10.93
CA GLU A 198 12.68 13.19 12.33
C GLU A 198 11.51 13.22 13.33
N ASP A 199 10.44 13.94 12.99
CA ASP A 199 9.20 14.07 13.75
C ASP A 199 8.19 12.95 13.50
N TYR A 200 8.53 11.93 12.71
CA TYR A 200 7.66 10.77 12.49
C TYR A 200 7.98 9.66 13.50
N LEU A 201 7.56 9.84 14.75
CA LEU A 201 7.92 8.94 15.85
C LEU A 201 6.90 7.80 15.95
N ALA A 202 7.19 6.69 15.28
CA ALA A 202 6.33 5.52 15.27
C ALA A 202 6.44 4.69 16.58
N LEU A 203 5.30 4.27 17.09
CA LEU A 203 5.12 3.27 18.15
C LEU A 203 4.34 2.10 17.57
N ILE A 204 5.02 0.98 17.38
CA ILE A 204 4.49 -0.19 16.68
C ILE A 204 3.90 -1.15 17.71
N ALA A 205 2.73 -1.71 17.42
CA ALA A 205 2.09 -2.70 18.27
C ALA A 205 2.98 -3.96 18.38
N PRO A 206 2.87 -4.72 19.48
CA PRO A 206 3.59 -5.99 19.64
C PRO A 206 3.33 -6.97 18.48
N ASN A 207 4.14 -8.03 18.42
CA ASN A 207 3.97 -9.07 17.41
C ASN A 207 2.52 -9.61 17.39
N ARG A 208 1.91 -9.66 16.20
CA ARG A 208 0.51 -10.06 15.98
C ARG A 208 -0.52 -9.34 16.87
N ALA A 209 -0.21 -8.12 17.31
CA ALA A 209 -1.11 -7.30 18.12
C ALA A 209 -1.53 -6.01 17.41
N ALA A 210 -2.64 -5.42 17.83
CA ALA A 210 -3.15 -4.14 17.34
C ALA A 210 -3.65 -3.27 18.49
N PHE A 211 -3.54 -1.95 18.35
CA PHE A 211 -4.03 -0.94 19.29
C PHE A 211 -5.53 -0.70 19.13
N VAL A 212 -6.31 -1.79 19.17
CA VAL A 212 -7.77 -1.82 19.12
C VAL A 212 -8.32 -2.42 20.42
N ARG A 213 -9.64 -2.65 20.54
CA ARG A 213 -10.21 -3.09 21.82
C ARG A 213 -9.60 -4.45 22.21
N ALA A 214 -9.27 -4.62 23.50
CA ALA A 214 -8.69 -5.88 23.96
C ALA A 214 -9.59 -7.08 23.60
N GLY A 215 -9.01 -8.11 22.98
CA GLY A 215 -9.72 -9.30 22.53
C GLY A 215 -10.39 -9.21 21.15
N GLU A 216 -10.47 -8.03 20.56
CA GLU A 216 -10.88 -7.83 19.16
C GLU A 216 -9.86 -8.50 18.22
N THR A 217 -10.31 -9.04 17.09
CA THR A 217 -9.42 -9.60 16.06
C THR A 217 -9.72 -8.88 14.75
N LEU A 218 -8.67 -8.54 14.00
CA LEU A 218 -8.76 -7.87 12.71
C LEU A 218 -7.64 -8.35 11.80
N VAL A 219 -7.74 -8.04 10.51
CA VAL A 219 -6.63 -8.17 9.55
C VAL A 219 -6.19 -6.76 9.18
N GLY A 220 -4.90 -6.48 9.32
CA GLY A 220 -4.39 -5.13 9.08
C GLY A 220 -2.89 -5.08 8.88
N HIS A 221 -2.39 -3.85 8.77
CA HIS A 221 -1.01 -3.52 8.47
C HIS A 221 -0.52 -2.37 9.37
N GLY A 222 0.71 -1.89 9.15
CA GLY A 222 1.35 -0.81 9.91
C GLY A 222 2.44 -1.29 10.85
N GLY A 223 2.63 -2.61 10.99
CA GLY A 223 3.67 -3.22 11.80
C GLY A 223 4.97 -3.52 11.05
N ILE A 224 5.72 -4.47 11.60
CA ILE A 224 7.03 -4.94 11.11
C ILE A 224 7.07 -6.44 10.82
N SER A 225 5.91 -7.10 10.73
CA SER A 225 5.87 -8.54 10.47
C SER A 225 6.39 -8.84 9.07
N VAL A 226 7.00 -10.01 8.88
CA VAL A 226 7.55 -10.42 7.57
C VAL A 226 6.47 -10.43 6.49
N GLU A 227 5.27 -10.87 6.85
CA GLU A 227 4.10 -10.90 5.97
C GLU A 227 3.56 -9.50 5.63
N GLU A 228 3.84 -8.50 6.46
CA GLU A 228 3.55 -7.09 6.15
C GLU A 228 4.64 -6.48 5.24
N LEU A 229 5.89 -6.95 5.37
CA LEU A 229 7.06 -6.34 4.73
C LEU A 229 7.39 -6.91 3.35
N LEU A 230 7.28 -8.22 3.17
CA LEU A 230 7.58 -8.86 1.89
C LEU A 230 6.40 -8.70 0.94
N VAL A 231 6.53 -7.79 0.00
CA VAL A 231 5.50 -7.47 -1.00
C VAL A 231 5.92 -7.96 -2.38
N PRO A 232 4.96 -8.35 -3.24
CA PRO A 232 5.26 -8.82 -4.58
C PRO A 232 5.90 -7.72 -5.43
N LEU A 233 6.80 -8.12 -6.31
CA LEU A 233 7.19 -7.38 -7.51
C LEU A 233 7.13 -8.36 -8.68
N VAL A 234 6.04 -8.33 -9.42
CA VAL A 234 5.73 -9.30 -10.47
C VAL A 234 5.80 -8.61 -11.82
N GLN A 235 6.67 -9.10 -12.70
CA GLN A 235 6.57 -8.77 -14.12
C GLN A 235 5.56 -9.70 -14.77
N ILE A 236 4.60 -9.13 -15.50
CA ILE A 236 3.52 -9.86 -16.17
C ILE A 236 3.73 -9.71 -17.68
N ASP A 237 3.96 -10.84 -18.35
CA ASP A 237 4.11 -10.93 -19.81
C ASP A 237 2.94 -11.74 -20.42
N ARG A 238 2.71 -11.64 -21.73
CA ARG A 238 1.73 -12.47 -22.46
C ARG A 238 2.44 -13.29 -23.54
N ARG A 239 2.25 -14.61 -23.55
CA ARG A 239 2.67 -15.51 -24.65
C ARG A 239 1.98 -15.01 -25.94
N ASP A 240 2.76 -14.90 -27.01
CA ASP A 240 2.39 -14.42 -28.36
C ASP A 240 2.83 -12.97 -28.70
N ARG A 241 3.67 -12.35 -27.85
CA ARG A 241 4.53 -11.21 -28.21
C ARG A 241 5.94 -11.42 -27.67
#